data_AF-A0A5N7ZF18-F1
#
_entry.id   AF-A0A5N7ZF18-F1
#
_cell.length_a   1.000
_cell.length_b   1.000
_cell.length_c   1.000
_cell.angle_alpha   90.00
_cell.angle_beta   90.00
_cell.angle_gamma   90.00
#
_symmetry.space_group_name_H-M   'P 1'
#
loop_
_entity.id
_entity.type
_entity.pdbx_description
1 polymer ?
#
loop_
_entity_poly.entity_id
_entity_poly.type
_entity_poly.pdbx_seq_one_letter_code
_entity_poly.pdbx_strand_id
1 'polypeptide(L)'
;MALCLMISVSVLGQSEIKYEGETINRIDKDGKKYGVWKLFDKDKGIKIVVKMENDAFTSNIDYYRNEQRIVSQDKTDPGKYHFYVDSKPVPVKIIVENDKRKVVQENGKALDEKSQEAFFSVLEVKTMYYGGESVLRRFLANASSGDWDNSASLQLRWSIDKNGGVENIKVIKSDNEALNEKAIQIIQKMPRWQPGFSNGRFLKGMYSTGIRFMAG
;
A
#
# COMPACT_ATOMS: atom_id res chain seq x y z
N MET A 1 5.72 13.93 17.64
CA MET A 1 4.31 14.27 17.36
C MET A 1 3.67 13.06 16.70
N ALA A 2 2.66 12.44 17.30
CA ALA A 2 1.99 11.27 16.71
C ALA A 2 1.07 11.75 15.58
N LEU A 3 1.45 11.47 14.33
CA LEU A 3 0.77 11.95 13.13
C LEU A 3 -0.46 11.09 12.80
N CYS A 4 -1.62 11.73 12.70
CA CYS A 4 -2.92 11.10 12.47
C CYS A 4 -3.33 11.25 11.01
N LEU A 5 -3.42 10.12 10.30
CA LEU A 5 -4.11 10.06 9.01
C LEU A 5 -5.60 10.09 9.30
N MET A 6 -6.30 11.13 8.86
CA MET A 6 -7.75 11.26 9.04
C MET A 6 -8.44 10.80 7.75
N ILE A 7 -9.12 9.66 7.78
CA ILE A 7 -10.01 9.23 6.71
C ILE A 7 -11.44 9.55 7.13
N SER A 8 -12.07 10.52 6.49
CA SER A 8 -13.49 10.81 6.70
C SER A 8 -14.32 9.64 6.19
N VAL A 9 -15.09 9.03 7.09
CA VAL A 9 -15.92 7.86 6.83
C VAL A 9 -17.22 8.28 6.14
N SER A 10 -17.25 8.19 4.81
CA SER A 10 -18.47 7.86 4.08
C SER A 10 -18.12 6.89 2.96
N VAL A 11 -18.92 5.84 2.78
CA VAL A 11 -18.67 4.73 1.83
C VAL A 11 -18.65 5.20 0.36
N LEU A 12 -19.11 6.43 0.08
CA LEU A 12 -19.07 7.09 -1.22
C LEU A 12 -17.99 8.21 -1.31
N GLY A 13 -17.30 8.54 -0.21
CA GLY A 13 -16.43 9.72 -0.09
C GLY A 13 -14.93 9.44 -0.06
N GLN A 14 -14.48 8.22 -0.35
CA GLN A 14 -13.06 7.85 -0.32
C GLN A 14 -12.38 8.05 -1.68
N SER A 15 -12.84 9.02 -2.46
CA SER A 15 -12.18 9.42 -3.70
C SER A 15 -10.77 9.93 -3.41
N GLU A 16 -10.47 10.40 -2.21
CA GLU A 16 -9.16 10.97 -1.86
C GLU A 16 -8.71 10.63 -0.42
N ILE A 17 -7.41 10.79 -0.17
CA ILE A 17 -6.78 10.62 1.14
C ILE A 17 -6.17 11.96 1.58
N LYS A 18 -6.35 12.34 2.84
CA LYS A 18 -5.73 13.54 3.43
C LYS A 18 -4.44 13.16 4.15
N TYR A 19 -3.34 13.83 3.81
CA TYR A 19 -2.04 13.65 4.44
C TYR A 19 -1.34 15.00 4.59
N GLU A 20 -1.03 15.42 5.81
CA GLU A 20 -0.34 16.69 6.10
C GLU A 20 -0.97 17.93 5.43
N GLY A 21 -2.31 17.97 5.35
CA GLY A 21 -3.04 19.06 4.69
C GLY A 21 -3.15 18.93 3.17
N GLU A 22 -2.48 17.95 2.56
CA GLU A 22 -2.57 17.64 1.14
C GLU A 22 -3.66 16.61 0.83
N THR A 23 -4.22 16.72 -0.37
CA THR A 23 -5.06 15.69 -1.00
C THR A 23 -4.18 14.78 -1.86
N ILE A 24 -4.14 13.48 -1.55
CA ILE A 24 -3.37 12.47 -2.29
C ILE A 24 -4.24 11.27 -2.69
N ASN A 25 -3.69 10.42 -3.56
CA ASN A 25 -4.25 9.11 -3.93
C ASN A 25 -5.68 9.19 -4.50
N ARG A 26 -5.94 10.22 -5.32
CA ARG A 26 -7.27 10.51 -5.84
C ARG A 26 -7.72 9.45 -6.85
N ILE A 27 -8.98 9.03 -6.71
CA ILE A 27 -9.72 8.18 -7.64
C ILE A 27 -11.02 8.88 -8.00
N ASP A 28 -11.36 8.91 -9.29
CA ASP A 28 -12.63 9.45 -9.75
C ASP A 28 -13.79 8.43 -9.66
N LYS A 29 -14.98 8.82 -10.11
CA LYS A 29 -16.17 7.96 -10.10
C LYS A 29 -16.03 6.69 -10.95
N ASP A 30 -15.13 6.69 -11.93
CA ASP A 30 -14.91 5.59 -12.87
C ASP A 30 -13.74 4.68 -12.42
N GLY A 31 -13.19 4.93 -11.23
CA GLY A 31 -12.11 4.15 -10.65
C GLY A 31 -10.72 4.50 -11.19
N LYS A 32 -10.57 5.64 -11.87
CA LYS A 32 -9.32 6.11 -12.48
C LYS A 32 -8.47 6.92 -11.51
N LYS A 33 -7.16 6.67 -11.50
CA LYS A 33 -6.21 7.37 -10.64
C LYS A 33 -5.82 8.74 -11.18
N TYR A 34 -5.80 9.74 -10.31
CA TYR A 34 -5.34 11.10 -10.61
C TYR A 34 -4.51 11.72 -9.47
N GLY A 35 -3.82 12.81 -9.79
CA GLY A 35 -3.14 13.66 -8.82
C GLY A 35 -1.84 13.04 -8.31
N VAL A 36 -1.39 13.52 -7.15
CA VAL A 36 -0.20 12.98 -6.49
C VAL A 36 -0.59 11.71 -5.74
N TRP A 37 0.11 10.62 -6.04
CA TRP A 37 0.02 9.37 -5.32
C TRP A 37 1.23 9.20 -4.41
N LYS A 38 0.98 9.06 -3.11
CA LYS A 38 1.98 8.75 -2.08
C LYS A 38 1.67 7.39 -1.46
N LEU A 39 2.66 6.52 -1.42
CA LEU A 39 2.61 5.25 -0.68
C LEU A 39 3.63 5.28 0.45
N PHE A 40 3.31 4.56 1.53
CA PHE A 40 4.00 4.61 2.81
C PHE A 40 4.52 3.23 3.23
N ASP A 41 5.56 3.19 4.05
CA ASP A 41 5.92 1.98 4.79
C ASP A 41 5.09 1.80 6.07
N LYS A 42 5.36 0.70 6.77
CA LYS A 42 4.72 0.34 8.04
C LYS A 42 4.92 1.38 9.16
N ASP A 43 5.99 2.17 9.05
CA ASP A 43 6.39 3.18 10.03
C ASP A 43 5.90 4.58 9.61
N LYS A 44 5.00 4.63 8.61
CA LYS A 44 4.39 5.83 8.01
C LYS A 44 5.37 6.72 7.24
N GLY A 45 6.58 6.25 6.95
CA GLY A 45 7.53 6.95 6.09
C GLY A 45 7.06 6.89 4.63
N ILE A 46 7.18 8.01 3.90
CA ILE A 46 6.91 8.03 2.46
C ILE A 46 7.91 7.08 1.76
N LYS A 47 7.37 6.19 0.94
CA LYS A 47 8.13 5.22 0.14
C LYS A 47 8.06 5.49 -1.34
N ILE A 48 6.90 5.90 -1.86
CA ILE A 48 6.71 6.15 -3.29
C ILE A 48 5.98 7.47 -3.45
N VAL A 49 6.42 8.28 -4.42
CA VAL A 49 5.69 9.45 -4.92
C VAL A 49 5.63 9.38 -6.44
N VAL A 50 4.42 9.52 -7.00
CA VAL A 50 4.19 9.58 -8.45
C VAL A 50 2.97 10.43 -8.78
N LYS A 51 2.98 11.16 -9.90
CA LYS A 51 1.80 11.88 -10.41
C LYS A 51 1.08 11.03 -11.44
N MET A 52 -0.25 11.07 -11.38
CA MET A 52 -1.11 10.25 -12.24
C MET A 52 -2.21 11.08 -12.91
N GLU A 53 -2.58 10.65 -14.11
CA GLU A 53 -3.76 11.14 -14.84
C GLU A 53 -4.38 9.98 -15.61
N ASN A 54 -5.65 9.68 -15.36
CA ASN A 54 -6.38 8.57 -15.98
C ASN A 54 -5.62 7.24 -15.96
N ASP A 55 -5.12 6.83 -14.78
CA ASP A 55 -4.27 5.66 -14.55
C ASP A 55 -2.84 5.71 -15.15
N ALA A 56 -2.49 6.71 -15.96
CA ALA A 56 -1.15 6.86 -16.53
C ALA A 56 -0.22 7.65 -15.61
N PHE A 57 1.06 7.27 -15.55
CA PHE A 57 2.09 8.05 -14.85
C PHE A 57 2.44 9.30 -15.66
N THR A 58 2.31 10.47 -15.04
CA THR A 58 2.67 11.76 -15.65
C THR A 58 4.00 12.31 -15.13
N SER A 59 4.51 11.77 -14.02
CA SER A 59 5.88 11.96 -13.52
C SER A 59 6.63 10.63 -13.46
N ASN A 60 7.94 10.71 -13.25
CA ASN A 60 8.74 9.58 -12.78
C ASN A 60 8.17 9.04 -11.46
N ILE A 61 8.51 7.79 -11.16
CA ILE A 61 8.20 7.16 -9.87
C ILE A 61 9.42 7.36 -8.97
N ASP A 62 9.29 8.22 -7.96
CA ASP A 62 10.33 8.47 -6.99
C ASP A 62 10.17 7.53 -5.79
N TYR A 63 11.23 6.82 -5.43
CA TYR A 63 11.29 5.88 -4.31
C TYR A 63 12.17 6.43 -3.19
N TYR A 64 11.67 6.35 -1.96
CA TYR A 64 12.25 7.01 -0.79
C TYR A 64 12.64 6.01 0.31
N ARG A 65 13.61 6.40 1.12
CA ARG A 65 13.96 5.74 2.39
C ARG A 65 14.51 6.81 3.33
N ASN A 66 13.97 6.88 4.54
CA ASN A 66 14.36 7.89 5.54
C ASN A 66 14.32 9.31 4.94
N GLU A 67 13.23 9.64 4.25
CA GLU A 67 12.99 10.95 3.61
C GLU A 67 13.95 11.30 2.45
N GLN A 68 14.96 10.48 2.18
CA GLN A 68 15.86 10.64 1.05
C GLN A 68 15.34 9.87 -0.16
N ARG A 69 15.36 10.51 -1.32
CA ARG A 69 15.10 9.83 -2.60
C ARG A 69 16.27 8.92 -2.93
N ILE A 70 16.00 7.62 -3.07
CA ILE A 70 17.01 6.59 -3.34
C ILE A 70 16.99 6.19 -4.82
N VAL A 71 15.80 6.09 -5.42
CA VAL A 71 15.62 5.70 -6.82
C VAL A 71 14.59 6.62 -7.48
N SER A 72 14.79 6.96 -8.75
CA SER A 72 13.75 7.51 -9.62
C SER A 72 13.64 6.63 -10.86
N GLN A 73 12.49 6.01 -11.09
CA GLN A 73 12.21 5.25 -12.32
C GLN A 73 11.61 6.16 -13.38
N ASP A 74 12.11 6.08 -14.60
CA ASP A 74 11.65 6.90 -15.72
C ASP A 74 10.21 6.54 -16.12
N LYS A 75 9.37 7.56 -16.34
CA LYS A 75 7.96 7.37 -16.71
C LYS A 75 7.76 6.87 -18.14
N THR A 76 8.70 7.19 -19.04
CA THR A 76 8.65 6.86 -20.47
C THR A 76 9.37 5.56 -20.78
N ASP A 77 10.32 5.17 -19.94
CA ASP A 77 11.08 3.92 -20.06
C ASP A 77 11.16 3.21 -18.70
N PRO A 78 10.23 2.27 -18.39
CA PRO A 78 10.21 1.56 -17.11
C PRO A 78 11.47 0.73 -16.82
N GLY A 79 12.35 0.52 -17.81
CA GLY A 79 13.64 -0.15 -17.62
C GLY A 79 14.77 0.78 -17.14
N LYS A 80 14.57 2.09 -17.19
CA LYS A 80 15.55 3.10 -16.81
C LYS A 80 15.29 3.67 -15.43
N TYR A 81 16.36 3.77 -14.66
CA TYR A 81 16.34 4.28 -13.30
C TYR A 81 17.48 5.28 -13.11
N HIS A 82 17.31 6.18 -12.15
CA HIS A 82 18.40 6.94 -11.56
C HIS A 82 18.54 6.49 -10.11
N PHE A 83 19.71 5.97 -9.74
CA PHE A 83 20.06 5.65 -8.36
C PHE A 83 20.81 6.83 -7.75
N TYR A 84 20.42 7.27 -6.55
CA TYR A 84 21.00 8.45 -5.92
C TYR A 84 22.10 8.03 -4.95
N VAL A 85 23.33 8.46 -5.24
CA VAL A 85 24.51 8.30 -4.37
C VAL A 85 24.97 9.70 -3.97
N ASP A 86 25.02 9.98 -2.67
CA ASP A 86 25.34 11.32 -2.13
C ASP A 86 24.51 12.43 -2.81
N SER A 87 23.21 12.18 -2.97
CA SER A 87 22.24 13.06 -3.66
C SER A 87 22.49 13.31 -5.15
N LYS A 88 23.47 12.65 -5.77
CA LYS A 88 23.73 12.73 -7.21
C LYS A 88 23.07 11.56 -7.94
N PRO A 89 22.29 11.82 -9.01
CA PRO A 89 21.67 10.76 -9.78
C PRO A 89 22.71 10.04 -10.66
N VAL A 90 22.73 8.71 -10.58
CA VAL A 90 23.51 7.82 -11.46
C VAL A 90 22.53 7.03 -12.31
N PRO A 91 22.54 7.18 -13.65
CA PRO A 91 21.69 6.37 -14.53
C PRO A 91 22.06 4.90 -14.43
N VAL A 92 21.06 4.05 -14.19
CA VAL A 92 21.22 2.60 -14.05
C VAL A 92 20.07 1.84 -14.70
N LYS A 93 20.32 0.57 -15.01
CA LYS A 93 19.33 -0.40 -15.48
C LYS A 93 19.43 -1.69 -14.70
N ILE A 94 18.34 -2.43 -14.65
CA ILE A 94 18.31 -3.79 -14.11
C ILE A 94 18.59 -4.75 -15.25
N ILE A 95 19.57 -5.62 -15.09
CA ILE A 95 19.84 -6.75 -15.99
C ILE A 95 19.63 -8.07 -15.25
N VAL A 96 19.41 -9.15 -16.00
CA VAL A 96 19.39 -10.51 -15.46
C VAL A 96 20.59 -11.26 -16.02
N GLU A 97 21.40 -11.82 -15.13
CA GLU A 97 22.60 -12.58 -15.48
C GLU A 97 22.68 -13.79 -14.55
N ASN A 98 22.75 -15.01 -15.10
CA ASN A 98 22.76 -16.27 -14.35
C ASN A 98 21.60 -16.34 -13.33
N ASP A 99 20.38 -16.06 -13.78
CA ASP A 99 19.14 -16.01 -12.98
C ASP A 99 19.14 -15.02 -11.81
N LYS A 100 20.12 -14.11 -11.75
CA LYS A 100 20.22 -13.06 -10.74
C LYS A 100 20.01 -11.68 -11.35
N ARG A 101 19.17 -10.87 -10.69
CA ARG A 101 19.00 -9.45 -11.03
C ARG A 101 20.22 -8.68 -10.55
N LYS A 102 20.80 -7.87 -11.42
CA LYS A 102 21.89 -6.93 -11.09
C LYS A 102 21.52 -5.52 -11.50
N VAL A 103 22.05 -4.54 -10.79
CA VAL A 103 21.95 -3.13 -11.15
C VAL A 103 23.26 -2.69 -11.78
N VAL A 104 23.21 -2.19 -13.01
CA VAL A 104 24.39 -1.75 -13.76
C VAL A 104 24.24 -0.31 -14.24
N GLN A 105 25.35 0.42 -14.28
CA GLN A 105 25.45 1.74 -14.90
C GLN A 105 25.40 1.62 -16.44
N GLU A 106 25.29 2.75 -17.14
CA GLU A 106 25.23 2.77 -18.61
C GLU A 106 26.45 2.13 -19.29
N ASN A 107 27.64 2.27 -18.69
CA ASN A 107 28.87 1.64 -19.16
C ASN A 107 28.95 0.12 -18.87
N GLY A 108 27.90 -0.48 -18.31
CA GLY A 108 27.83 -1.91 -17.99
C GLY A 108 28.46 -2.30 -16.64
N LYS A 109 29.09 -1.37 -15.92
CA LYS A 109 29.65 -1.65 -14.59
C LYS A 109 28.53 -1.89 -13.58
N ALA A 110 28.57 -3.03 -12.90
CA ALA A 110 27.66 -3.31 -11.79
C ALA A 110 27.93 -2.41 -10.58
N LEU A 111 26.87 -2.03 -9.87
CA LEU A 111 27.00 -1.41 -8.55
C LEU A 111 27.56 -2.41 -7.54
N ASP A 112 28.18 -1.91 -6.46
CA ASP A 112 28.58 -2.75 -5.34
C ASP A 112 27.35 -3.38 -4.64
N GLU A 113 27.57 -4.45 -3.87
CA GLU A 113 26.51 -5.23 -3.23
C GLU A 113 25.58 -4.38 -2.35
N LYS A 114 26.15 -3.50 -1.53
CA LYS A 114 25.39 -2.62 -0.63
C LYS A 114 24.51 -1.65 -1.41
N SER A 115 25.03 -1.10 -2.51
CA SER A 115 24.26 -0.24 -3.40
C SER A 115 23.13 -0.99 -4.11
N GLN A 116 23.36 -2.23 -4.55
CA GLN A 116 22.32 -3.08 -5.14
C GLN A 116 21.21 -3.42 -4.13
N GLU A 117 21.58 -3.80 -2.90
CA GLU A 117 20.62 -4.05 -1.82
C GLU A 117 19.79 -2.79 -1.54
N ALA A 118 20.44 -1.64 -1.41
CA ALA A 118 19.76 -0.37 -1.20
C ALA A 118 18.76 -0.05 -2.32
N PHE A 119 19.16 -0.25 -3.57
CA PHE A 119 18.31 -0.06 -4.75
C PHE A 119 17.08 -0.97 -4.71
N PHE A 120 17.24 -2.28 -4.51
CA PHE A 120 16.10 -3.21 -4.52
C PHE A 120 15.19 -3.04 -3.29
N SER A 121 15.74 -2.62 -2.14
CA SER A 121 14.98 -2.48 -0.89
C SER A 121 13.84 -1.45 -0.92
N VAL A 122 13.84 -0.56 -1.92
CA VAL A 122 12.83 0.51 -2.05
C VAL A 122 11.81 0.31 -3.16
N LEU A 123 12.02 -0.67 -4.06
CA LEU A 123 11.18 -0.83 -5.26
C LEU A 123 9.81 -1.46 -4.99
N GLU A 124 9.55 -1.87 -3.75
CA GLU A 124 8.31 -2.56 -3.37
C GLU A 124 7.67 -1.93 -2.15
N VAL A 125 6.35 -1.85 -2.19
CA VAL A 125 5.49 -1.44 -1.08
C VAL A 125 4.41 -2.49 -0.89
N LYS A 126 4.22 -2.93 0.35
CA LYS A 126 3.17 -3.86 0.71
C LYS A 126 1.83 -3.14 0.88
N THR A 127 0.76 -3.88 0.62
CA THR A 127 -0.60 -3.47 0.98
C THR A 127 -0.71 -3.22 2.48
N MET A 128 -1.40 -2.15 2.84
CA MET A 128 -1.48 -1.72 4.24
C MET A 128 -2.78 -0.95 4.50
N TYR A 129 -3.39 -1.15 5.67
CA TYR A 129 -4.47 -0.28 6.13
C TYR A 129 -3.88 1.10 6.39
N TYR A 130 -4.50 2.15 5.86
CA TYR A 130 -4.01 3.51 6.09
C TYR A 130 -4.00 3.84 7.59
N GLY A 131 -2.85 4.31 8.09
CA GLY A 131 -2.60 4.47 9.53
C GLY A 131 -1.96 3.26 10.21
N GLY A 132 -1.87 2.12 9.53
CA GLY A 132 -1.15 0.92 9.97
C GLY A 132 -2.02 -0.10 10.70
N GLU A 133 -1.39 -1.20 11.12
CA GLU A 133 -2.05 -2.34 11.75
C GLU A 133 -2.72 -1.98 13.08
N SER A 134 -2.14 -1.06 13.86
CA SER A 134 -2.73 -0.62 15.13
C SER A 134 -4.07 0.10 14.95
N VAL A 135 -4.22 0.88 13.86
CA VAL A 135 -5.47 1.56 13.53
C VAL A 135 -6.51 0.54 13.05
N LEU A 136 -6.10 -0.42 12.22
CA LEU A 136 -6.96 -1.53 11.80
C LEU A 136 -7.48 -2.33 13.01
N ARG A 137 -6.60 -2.71 13.93
CA ARG A 137 -6.99 -3.47 15.14
C ARG A 137 -7.99 -2.69 15.99
N ARG A 138 -7.81 -1.37 16.14
CA ARG A 138 -8.76 -0.51 16.85
C ARG A 138 -10.10 -0.42 16.13
N PHE A 139 -10.10 -0.22 14.82
CA PHE A 139 -11.32 -0.23 14.01
C PHE A 139 -12.10 -1.53 14.22
N LEU A 140 -11.42 -2.68 14.12
CA LEU A 140 -12.04 -3.99 14.27
C LEU A 140 -12.58 -4.21 15.68
N ALA A 141 -11.81 -3.90 16.72
CA ALA A 141 -12.23 -4.05 18.12
C ALA A 141 -13.46 -3.19 18.44
N ASN A 142 -13.48 -1.94 17.96
CA ASN A 142 -14.63 -1.07 18.15
C ASN A 142 -15.86 -1.59 17.37
N ALA A 143 -15.66 -2.03 16.12
CA ALA A 143 -16.75 -2.50 15.27
C ALA A 143 -17.33 -3.85 15.71
N SER A 144 -16.55 -4.68 16.42
CA SER A 144 -17.01 -5.96 16.99
C SER A 144 -17.45 -5.85 18.46
N SER A 145 -17.31 -4.68 19.09
CA SER A 145 -17.87 -4.43 20.42
C SER A 145 -19.40 -4.30 20.35
N GLY A 146 -20.09 -4.86 21.33
CA GLY A 146 -21.55 -4.88 21.39
C GLY A 146 -22.05 -5.89 22.42
N ASP A 147 -23.36 -5.85 22.67
CA ASP A 147 -24.08 -6.85 23.44
C ASP A 147 -24.56 -7.93 22.47
N TRP A 148 -23.80 -9.03 22.38
CA TRP A 148 -24.06 -10.12 21.44
C TRP A 148 -24.66 -11.30 22.19
N ASP A 149 -25.62 -12.00 21.59
CA ASP A 149 -26.15 -13.24 22.16
C ASP A 149 -25.11 -14.38 22.18
N ASN A 150 -24.06 -14.27 21.37
CA ASN A 150 -23.07 -15.31 21.14
C ASN A 150 -21.65 -14.75 21.15
N SER A 151 -20.71 -15.54 21.66
CA SER A 151 -19.28 -15.29 21.43
C SER A 151 -18.84 -15.99 20.14
N ALA A 152 -17.91 -15.38 19.41
CA ALA A 152 -17.30 -15.99 18.23
C ALA A 152 -15.87 -15.47 18.01
N SER A 153 -14.98 -16.36 17.60
CA SER A 153 -13.64 -16.06 17.12
C SER A 153 -13.49 -16.50 15.67
N LEU A 154 -13.37 -15.52 14.78
CA LEU A 154 -13.32 -15.75 13.34
C LEU A 154 -11.95 -15.37 12.79
N GLN A 155 -11.50 -16.08 11.75
CA GLN A 155 -10.47 -15.59 10.84
C GLN A 155 -11.09 -15.28 9.50
N LEU A 156 -10.80 -14.08 8.99
CA LEU A 156 -11.25 -13.60 7.70
C LEU A 156 -10.07 -13.34 6.78
N ARG A 157 -10.34 -13.42 5.48
CA ARG A 157 -9.41 -13.08 4.40
C ARG A 157 -10.13 -12.27 3.34
N TRP A 158 -9.48 -11.27 2.79
CA TRP A 158 -10.00 -10.45 1.70
C TRP A 158 -8.86 -9.98 0.79
N SER A 159 -9.21 -9.53 -0.40
CA SER A 159 -8.28 -8.89 -1.32
C SER A 159 -8.42 -7.38 -1.27
N ILE A 160 -7.31 -6.68 -1.48
CA ILE A 160 -7.26 -5.24 -1.71
C ILE A 160 -6.94 -5.05 -3.19
N ASP A 161 -7.77 -4.32 -3.92
CA ASP A 161 -7.56 -4.10 -5.34
C ASP A 161 -6.41 -3.09 -5.62
N LYS A 162 -6.16 -2.80 -6.91
CA LYS A 162 -5.12 -1.83 -7.32
C LYS A 162 -5.44 -0.37 -6.92
N ASN A 163 -6.65 -0.10 -6.45
CA ASN A 163 -7.18 1.20 -6.06
C ASN A 163 -7.26 1.34 -4.53
N GLY A 164 -7.06 0.26 -3.79
CA GLY A 164 -7.19 0.21 -2.34
C GLY A 164 -8.57 -0.27 -1.87
N GLY A 165 -9.51 -0.58 -2.76
CA GLY A 165 -10.83 -1.10 -2.39
C GLY A 165 -10.73 -2.51 -1.81
N VAL A 166 -11.61 -2.82 -0.86
CA VAL A 166 -11.73 -4.15 -0.26
C VAL A 166 -12.69 -5.00 -1.10
N GLU A 167 -12.27 -6.21 -1.47
CA GLU A 167 -13.01 -7.16 -2.32
C GLU A 167 -12.88 -8.60 -1.78
N ASN A 168 -13.72 -9.52 -2.27
CA ASN A 168 -13.57 -10.97 -2.06
C ASN A 168 -13.42 -11.41 -0.60
N ILE A 169 -14.23 -10.86 0.29
CA ILE A 169 -14.19 -11.15 1.72
C ILE A 169 -14.70 -12.58 1.97
N LYS A 170 -13.94 -13.36 2.73
CA LYS A 170 -14.24 -14.74 3.10
C LYS A 170 -13.95 -14.99 4.57
N VAL A 171 -14.86 -15.67 5.26
CA VAL A 171 -14.56 -16.31 6.54
C VAL A 171 -13.83 -17.62 6.23
N ILE A 172 -12.59 -17.76 6.72
CA ILE A 172 -11.76 -18.95 6.49
C ILE A 172 -11.74 -19.90 7.69
N LYS A 173 -12.09 -19.40 8.87
CA LYS A 173 -12.29 -20.20 10.09
C LYS A 173 -13.28 -19.47 11.00
N SER A 174 -14.21 -20.19 11.59
CA SER A 174 -15.13 -19.69 12.62
C SER A 174 -15.44 -20.82 13.60
N ASP A 175 -15.59 -20.48 14.88
CA ASP A 175 -16.08 -21.39 15.92
C ASP A 175 -17.59 -21.25 16.16
N ASN A 176 -18.22 -20.18 15.67
CA ASN A 176 -19.65 -19.96 15.72
C ASN A 176 -20.12 -19.13 14.51
N GLU A 177 -20.96 -19.73 13.67
CA GLU A 177 -21.37 -19.13 12.40
C GLU A 177 -22.36 -17.97 12.55
N ALA A 178 -23.01 -17.82 13.72
CA ALA A 178 -24.02 -16.80 13.97
C ALA A 178 -23.51 -15.36 13.72
N LEU A 179 -22.20 -15.13 13.81
CA LEU A 179 -21.57 -13.82 13.64
C LEU A 179 -20.73 -13.68 12.36
N ASN A 180 -20.74 -14.69 11.48
CA ASN A 180 -20.00 -14.67 10.21
C ASN A 180 -20.44 -13.51 9.30
N GLU A 181 -21.75 -13.35 9.10
CA GLU A 181 -22.28 -12.28 8.25
C GLU A 181 -21.93 -10.90 8.82
N LYS A 182 -22.04 -10.74 10.14
CA LYS A 182 -21.69 -9.49 10.81
C LYS A 182 -20.21 -9.15 10.63
N ALA A 183 -19.33 -10.14 10.76
CA ALA A 183 -17.90 -9.96 10.52
C ALA A 183 -17.62 -9.52 9.08
N ILE A 184 -18.28 -10.11 8.08
CA ILE A 184 -18.17 -9.69 6.68
C ILE A 184 -18.61 -8.24 6.52
N GLN A 185 -19.75 -7.85 7.09
CA GLN A 185 -20.25 -6.47 7.04
C GLN A 185 -19.29 -5.46 7.68
N ILE A 186 -18.58 -5.82 8.75
CA ILE A 186 -17.53 -4.98 9.36
C ILE A 186 -16.40 -4.74 8.36
N ILE A 187 -15.91 -5.80 7.70
CA ILE A 187 -14.84 -5.68 6.69
C ILE A 187 -15.29 -4.85 5.49
N GLN A 188 -16.54 -5.02 5.02
CA GLN A 188 -17.10 -4.23 3.91
C GLN A 188 -17.14 -2.72 4.18
N LYS A 189 -17.24 -2.32 5.45
CA LYS A 189 -17.27 -0.91 5.87
C LYS A 189 -15.89 -0.29 6.00
N MET A 190 -14.82 -1.05 5.79
CA MET A 190 -13.47 -0.50 5.86
C MET A 190 -13.25 0.58 4.81
N PRO A 191 -12.49 1.62 5.15
CA PRO A 191 -12.01 2.54 4.15
C PRO A 191 -11.03 1.89 3.19
N ARG A 192 -10.75 2.58 2.09
CA ARG A 192 -9.69 2.25 1.13
C ARG A 192 -8.40 2.04 1.89
N TRP A 193 -7.64 1.08 1.40
CA TRP A 193 -6.32 0.72 1.86
C TRP A 193 -5.27 1.35 0.94
N GLN A 194 -4.04 1.32 1.39
CA GLN A 194 -2.92 1.44 0.49
C GLN A 194 -2.80 0.16 -0.36
N PRO A 195 -2.85 0.24 -1.70
CA PRO A 195 -2.60 -0.91 -2.57
C PRO A 195 -1.13 -1.35 -2.48
N GLY A 196 -0.84 -2.57 -2.94
CA GLY A 196 0.54 -2.99 -3.13
C GLY A 196 1.17 -2.28 -4.33
N PHE A 197 2.50 -2.20 -4.36
CA PHE A 197 3.24 -1.69 -5.51
C PHE A 197 4.56 -2.46 -5.68
N SER A 198 4.87 -2.89 -6.89
CA SER A 198 6.18 -3.48 -7.23
C SER A 198 6.45 -3.34 -8.72
N ASN A 199 7.71 -3.22 -9.09
CA ASN A 199 8.19 -3.13 -10.47
C ASN A 199 7.42 -2.08 -11.30
N GLY A 200 7.19 -0.90 -10.72
CA GLY A 200 6.51 0.21 -11.38
C GLY A 200 5.00 0.02 -11.56
N ARG A 201 4.35 -0.91 -10.84
CA ARG A 201 2.92 -1.20 -11.00
C ARG A 201 2.20 -1.31 -9.67
N PHE A 202 0.98 -0.79 -9.62
CA PHE A 202 0.04 -1.08 -8.54
C PHE A 202 -0.44 -2.53 -8.62
N LEU A 203 -0.43 -3.23 -7.50
CA LEU A 203 -0.76 -4.65 -7.38
C LEU A 203 -1.91 -4.87 -6.41
N LYS A 204 -2.67 -5.93 -6.67
CA LYS A 204 -3.64 -6.44 -5.69
C LYS A 204 -2.89 -7.04 -4.49
N GLY A 205 -3.41 -6.79 -3.31
CA GLY A 205 -2.94 -7.38 -2.05
C GLY A 205 -3.91 -8.41 -1.52
N MET A 206 -3.44 -9.26 -0.62
CA MET A 206 -4.29 -10.13 0.19
C MET A 206 -3.98 -9.89 1.66
N TYR A 207 -5.03 -9.81 2.47
CA TYR A 207 -4.90 -9.62 3.91
C TYR A 207 -5.80 -10.61 4.66
N SER A 208 -5.36 -11.01 5.84
CA SER A 208 -6.14 -11.86 6.73
C SER A 208 -5.91 -11.47 8.18
N THR A 209 -6.97 -11.46 8.98
CA THR A 209 -6.89 -11.21 10.42
C THR A 209 -8.06 -11.85 11.15
N GLY A 210 -7.95 -11.91 12.47
CA GLY A 210 -9.00 -12.39 13.35
C GLY A 210 -9.92 -11.26 13.83
N ILE A 211 -11.20 -11.57 14.00
CA ILE A 211 -12.17 -10.74 14.73
C ILE A 211 -12.74 -11.58 15.87
N ARG A 212 -12.87 -10.96 17.05
CA ARG A 212 -13.49 -11.59 18.22
C ARG A 212 -14.73 -10.80 18.64
N PHE A 213 -15.80 -11.52 18.85
CA PHE A 213 -17.03 -11.07 19.46
C PHE A 213 -17.17 -11.74 20.83
N MET A 214 -17.66 -10.99 21.81
CA MET A 214 -17.86 -11.44 23.17
C MET A 214 -19.34 -11.30 23.48
N ALA A 215 -19.97 -12.35 23.99
CA ALA A 215 -21.34 -12.26 24.48
C ALA A 215 -21.40 -11.31 25.69
N GLY A 216 -22.53 -10.61 25.82
CA GLY A 216 -22.84 -9.76 26.98
C GLY A 216 -23.34 -10.55 28.18
#